data_AF-A0AB35C0S5-F1
#
_entry.id   AF-A0AB35C0S5-F1
#
_cell.length_a   1.000
_cell.length_b   1.000
_cell.length_c   1.000
_cell.angle_alpha   90.00
_cell.angle_beta   90.00
_cell.angle_gamma   90.00
#
_symmetry.space_group_name_H-M   'P 1'
#
loop_
_entity.id
_entity.type
_entity.pdbx_description
1 polymer ?
#
loop_
_entity_poly.entity_id
_entity_poly.type
_entity_poly.pdbx_seq_one_letter_code
_entity_poly.pdbx_strand_id
1 'polypeptide(L)'
;MEENNDLVIKSNSLATASYNLTVIEFRILQMVFAEISKEKSSDHFHAAHEFRVYAKEYASLFNVSDNTAYESLQYAANRLFNRYFSFYILARKENVKLRWIQKVIYSDANGYIGLQLTSDVLAMVGRTPSYFTRYKIKQITNLTSIYALKLYEVISSYSGMIKCTPIIEINELRGILGVEEHEYLRMDNFKARVLDVAIKQINDHSNFQIEYKQHKKGRAIYGFSFDFIEFKEKSQVRDPNTIDWVDEQNQQASKPKRKKISEFEASQLAKPGEEWPDLLKRIGSKYHVVFNKENNK
;
A
#
# COMPACT_ATOMS: atom_id res chain seq x y z
N MET A 1 3.09 13.21 -23.54
CA MET A 1 3.48 11.90 -22.98
C MET A 1 2.40 11.50 -22.02
N GLU A 2 1.59 10.52 -22.42
CA GLU A 2 0.34 10.15 -21.77
C GLU A 2 0.53 9.90 -20.28
N GLU A 3 -0.41 10.40 -19.48
CA GLU A 3 -0.57 10.04 -18.07
C GLU A 3 -0.77 8.52 -17.99
N ASN A 4 0.33 7.79 -17.79
CA ASN A 4 0.28 6.36 -17.56
C ASN A 4 -0.47 6.17 -16.24
N ASN A 5 -1.76 5.86 -16.34
CA ASN A 5 -2.64 5.78 -15.20
C ASN A 5 -2.37 4.44 -14.51
N ASP A 6 -1.31 4.39 -13.72
CA ASP A 6 -0.87 3.23 -12.93
C ASP A 6 -1.76 3.05 -11.68
N LEU A 7 -3.07 3.27 -11.84
CA LEU A 7 -4.05 3.21 -10.78
C LEU A 7 -4.40 1.75 -10.55
N VAL A 8 -4.32 1.28 -9.31
CA VAL A 8 -4.91 -0.01 -8.94
C VAL A 8 -6.29 0.26 -8.37
N ILE A 9 -7.30 -0.47 -8.84
CA ILE A 9 -8.66 -0.45 -8.30
C ILE A 9 -9.09 -1.87 -7.98
N LYS A 10 -9.50 -2.11 -6.73
CA LYS A 10 -10.04 -3.40 -6.30
C LYS A 10 -11.04 -3.26 -5.17
N SER A 11 -11.85 -4.27 -4.94
CA SER A 11 -12.84 -4.29 -3.86
C SER A 11 -12.16 -4.20 -2.48
N ASN A 12 -12.84 -3.58 -1.52
CA ASN A 12 -12.36 -3.52 -0.15
C ASN A 12 -12.21 -4.92 0.46
N SER A 13 -13.10 -5.86 0.09
CA SER A 13 -13.01 -7.26 0.51
C SER A 13 -11.72 -7.94 0.03
N LEU A 14 -11.22 -7.61 -1.16
CA LEU A 14 -9.95 -8.14 -1.65
C LEU A 14 -8.75 -7.45 -0.98
N ALA A 15 -8.84 -6.17 -0.67
CA ALA A 15 -7.81 -5.43 0.06
C ALA A 15 -7.63 -5.95 1.51
N THR A 16 -8.74 -6.26 2.19
CA THR A 16 -8.77 -6.80 3.56
C THR A 16 -8.87 -8.32 3.61
N ALA A 17 -8.69 -9.03 2.48
CA ALA A 17 -8.67 -10.49 2.49
C ALA A 17 -7.44 -11.03 3.24
N SER A 18 -7.63 -12.19 3.89
CA SER A 18 -6.57 -12.92 4.56
C SER A 18 -5.83 -13.80 3.56
N TYR A 19 -4.54 -13.52 3.37
CA TYR A 19 -3.68 -14.30 2.48
C TYR A 19 -2.20 -14.07 2.78
N ASN A 20 -1.38 -15.10 2.48
CA ASN A 20 0.08 -15.02 2.54
C ASN A 20 0.64 -15.05 1.11
N LEU A 21 1.14 -13.90 0.66
CA LEU A 21 1.87 -13.73 -0.61
C LEU A 21 3.24 -13.13 -0.31
N THR A 22 4.19 -13.38 -1.20
CA THR A 22 5.47 -12.67 -1.24
C THR A 22 5.32 -11.33 -1.92
N VAL A 23 6.33 -10.48 -1.74
CA VAL A 23 6.40 -9.16 -2.39
C VAL A 23 6.29 -9.28 -3.92
N ILE A 24 6.93 -10.29 -4.54
CA ILE A 24 6.91 -10.45 -5.99
C ILE A 24 5.53 -10.92 -6.47
N GLU A 25 4.94 -11.93 -5.81
CA GLU A 25 3.57 -12.37 -6.11
C GLU A 25 2.56 -11.22 -5.99
N PHE A 26 2.68 -10.43 -4.93
CA PHE A 26 1.84 -9.25 -4.72
C PHE A 26 2.02 -8.25 -5.86
N ARG A 27 3.26 -7.89 -6.19
CA ARG A 27 3.59 -6.92 -7.25
C ARG A 27 3.08 -7.34 -8.63
N ILE A 28 3.17 -8.63 -8.96
CA ILE A 28 2.58 -9.22 -10.18
C ILE A 28 1.09 -8.91 -10.24
N LEU A 29 0.35 -9.19 -9.15
CA LEU A 29 -1.09 -8.88 -9.09
C LEU A 29 -1.36 -7.39 -9.23
N GLN A 30 -0.55 -6.52 -8.61
CA GLN A 30 -0.73 -5.06 -8.73
C GLN A 30 -0.56 -4.57 -10.18
N MET A 31 0.42 -5.10 -10.91
CA MET A 31 0.60 -4.75 -12.32
C MET A 31 -0.62 -5.16 -13.15
N VAL A 32 -1.10 -6.39 -12.96
CA VAL A 32 -2.31 -6.90 -13.65
C VAL A 32 -3.54 -6.07 -13.29
N PHE A 33 -3.73 -5.74 -12.01
CA PHE A 33 -4.89 -4.95 -11.58
C PHE A 33 -4.84 -3.51 -12.09
N ALA A 34 -3.64 -2.94 -12.25
CA ALA A 34 -3.49 -1.63 -12.87
C ALA A 34 -3.82 -1.68 -14.37
N GLU A 35 -3.40 -2.72 -15.08
CA GLU A 35 -3.78 -2.95 -16.48
C GLU A 35 -5.31 -3.02 -16.63
N ILE A 36 -5.99 -3.81 -15.79
CA ILE A 36 -7.46 -3.92 -15.79
C ILE A 36 -8.14 -2.56 -15.57
N SER A 37 -7.55 -1.69 -14.73
CA SER A 37 -8.14 -0.39 -14.42
C SER A 37 -8.11 0.62 -15.58
N LYS A 38 -7.20 0.41 -16.54
CA LYS A 38 -7.05 1.29 -17.71
C LYS A 38 -8.25 1.17 -18.64
N GLU A 39 -8.89 0.00 -18.66
CA GLU A 39 -10.08 -0.23 -19.45
C GLU A 39 -11.29 0.52 -18.91
N LYS A 40 -12.10 1.05 -19.84
CA LYS A 40 -13.28 1.86 -19.51
C LYS A 40 -14.47 1.02 -19.06
N SER A 41 -14.51 -0.27 -19.42
CA SER A 41 -15.59 -1.20 -19.04
C SER A 41 -15.01 -2.43 -18.37
N SER A 42 -15.60 -2.83 -17.23
CA SER A 42 -15.28 -4.09 -16.54
C SER A 42 -15.68 -5.33 -17.34
N ASP A 43 -16.58 -5.19 -18.33
CA ASP A 43 -17.11 -6.31 -19.11
C ASP A 43 -16.13 -6.82 -20.17
N HIS A 44 -14.97 -6.18 -20.33
CA HIS A 44 -14.00 -6.55 -21.37
C HIS A 44 -13.17 -7.79 -21.01
N PHE A 45 -13.05 -8.11 -19.72
CA PHE A 45 -12.21 -9.21 -19.26
C PHE A 45 -13.05 -10.41 -18.84
N HIS A 46 -12.94 -11.49 -19.61
CA HIS A 46 -13.46 -12.80 -19.23
C HIS A 46 -12.34 -13.66 -18.63
N ALA A 47 -12.69 -14.74 -17.94
CA ALA A 47 -11.71 -15.63 -17.30
C ALA A 47 -10.67 -16.24 -18.26
N ALA A 48 -10.96 -16.27 -19.57
CA ALA A 48 -10.01 -16.72 -20.59
C ALA A 48 -8.98 -15.64 -20.98
N HIS A 49 -9.12 -14.40 -20.52
CA HIS A 49 -8.19 -13.32 -20.85
C HIS A 49 -6.81 -13.56 -20.22
N GLU A 50 -5.76 -13.43 -21.02
CA GLU A 50 -4.37 -13.66 -20.62
C GLU A 50 -3.64 -12.32 -20.40
N PHE A 51 -3.35 -12.01 -19.15
CA PHE A 51 -2.54 -10.86 -18.78
C PHE A 51 -1.06 -11.19 -18.90
N ARG A 52 -0.26 -10.27 -19.43
CA ARG A 52 1.18 -10.47 -19.63
C ARG A 52 1.98 -9.53 -18.75
N VAL A 53 2.88 -10.10 -17.95
CA VAL A 53 3.81 -9.32 -17.12
C VAL A 53 5.22 -9.51 -17.67
N TYR A 54 5.75 -8.45 -18.28
CA TYR A 54 7.10 -8.44 -18.85
C TYR A 54 8.15 -8.20 -17.77
N ALA A 55 9.24 -8.97 -17.81
CA ALA A 55 10.34 -8.84 -16.84
C ALA A 55 10.98 -7.45 -16.86
N LYS A 56 11.14 -6.85 -18.05
CA LYS A 56 11.71 -5.51 -18.20
C LYS A 56 10.83 -4.43 -17.55
N GLU A 57 9.52 -4.52 -17.74
CA GLU A 57 8.57 -3.58 -17.13
C GLU A 57 8.57 -3.73 -15.61
N TYR A 58 8.55 -4.97 -15.11
CA TYR A 58 8.67 -5.26 -13.68
C TYR A 58 9.95 -4.69 -13.08
N ALA A 59 11.09 -4.92 -13.73
CA ALA A 59 12.40 -4.45 -13.27
C ALA A 59 12.46 -2.93 -13.23
N SER A 60 11.99 -2.25 -14.29
CA SER A 60 11.93 -0.79 -14.36
C SER A 60 11.00 -0.18 -13.30
N LEU A 61 9.84 -0.80 -13.07
CA LEU A 61 8.80 -0.23 -12.21
C LEU A 61 9.10 -0.43 -10.72
N PHE A 62 9.79 -1.51 -10.35
CA PHE A 62 10.15 -1.83 -8.96
C PHE A 62 11.65 -1.67 -8.66
N ASN A 63 12.43 -1.12 -9.59
CA ASN A 63 13.88 -0.90 -9.46
C ASN A 63 14.65 -2.17 -9.05
N VAL A 64 14.36 -3.28 -9.76
CA VAL A 64 15.00 -4.59 -9.57
C VAL A 64 16.01 -4.82 -10.70
N SER A 65 17.06 -5.60 -10.44
CA SER A 65 18.03 -5.99 -11.47
C SER A 65 17.36 -6.75 -12.62
N ASP A 66 17.57 -6.29 -13.85
CA ASP A 66 17.06 -6.92 -15.07
C ASP A 66 17.49 -8.39 -15.19
N ASN A 67 18.73 -8.71 -14.78
CA ASN A 67 19.34 -10.02 -14.99
C ASN A 67 18.59 -11.17 -14.32
N THR A 68 17.95 -10.92 -13.17
CA THR A 68 17.24 -11.94 -12.38
C THR A 68 15.74 -11.70 -12.32
N ALA A 69 15.24 -10.67 -13.01
CA ALA A 69 13.84 -10.27 -12.97
C ALA A 69 12.94 -11.39 -13.51
N TYR A 70 13.31 -11.99 -14.64
CA TYR A 70 12.50 -13.03 -15.27
C TYR A 70 12.41 -14.30 -14.41
N GLU A 71 13.54 -14.84 -13.94
CA GLU A 71 13.57 -16.02 -13.07
C GLU A 71 12.75 -15.80 -11.79
N SER A 72 12.85 -14.61 -11.21
CA SER A 72 12.07 -14.23 -10.02
C SER A 72 10.56 -14.20 -10.31
N LEU A 73 10.16 -13.70 -11.48
CA LEU A 73 8.77 -13.71 -11.93
C LEU A 73 8.26 -15.13 -12.17
N GLN A 74 9.05 -16.00 -12.81
CA GLN A 74 8.66 -17.40 -13.03
C GLN A 74 8.42 -18.13 -11.70
N TYR A 75 9.34 -18.00 -10.75
CA TYR A 75 9.21 -18.60 -9.43
C TYR A 75 7.97 -18.08 -8.68
N ALA A 76 7.75 -16.76 -8.72
CA ALA A 76 6.60 -16.13 -8.08
C ALA A 76 5.27 -16.57 -8.73
N ALA A 77 5.20 -16.66 -10.07
CA ALA A 77 4.01 -17.10 -10.79
C ALA A 77 3.64 -18.56 -10.46
N ASN A 78 4.65 -19.44 -10.37
CA ASN A 78 4.44 -20.83 -9.96
C ASN A 78 3.87 -20.94 -8.54
N ARG A 79 4.40 -20.14 -7.60
CA ARG A 79 3.85 -20.10 -6.25
C ARG A 79 2.44 -19.53 -6.26
N LEU A 80 2.19 -18.41 -6.96
CA LEU A 80 0.89 -17.75 -7.07
C LEU A 80 -0.21 -18.69 -7.58
N PHE A 81 0.11 -19.61 -8.49
CA PHE A 81 -0.83 -20.63 -8.99
C PHE A 81 -1.44 -21.50 -7.89
N ASN A 82 -0.66 -21.78 -6.85
CA ASN A 82 -1.08 -22.60 -5.72
C ASN A 82 -1.60 -21.76 -4.54
N ARG A 83 -1.64 -20.43 -4.67
CA ARG A 83 -2.12 -19.53 -3.63
C ARG A 83 -3.63 -19.38 -3.66
N TYR A 84 -4.17 -19.18 -2.48
CA TYR A 84 -5.57 -18.85 -2.25
C TYR A 84 -5.66 -17.68 -1.27
N PHE A 85 -6.83 -17.07 -1.22
CA PHE A 85 -7.19 -16.10 -0.20
C PHE A 85 -8.57 -16.43 0.36
N SER A 86 -8.82 -15.96 1.56
CA SER A 86 -10.09 -16.14 2.23
C SER A 86 -10.60 -14.85 2.83
N PHE A 87 -11.92 -14.70 2.83
CA PHE A 87 -12.61 -13.60 3.51
C PHE A 87 -13.99 -14.10 3.96
N TYR A 88 -14.57 -13.36 4.91
CA TYR A 88 -15.86 -13.67 5.49
C TYR A 88 -16.93 -12.75 4.92
N ILE A 89 -18.04 -13.34 4.45
CA ILE A 89 -19.21 -12.58 3.98
C ILE A 89 -20.17 -12.41 5.16
N LEU A 90 -20.18 -11.23 5.76
CA LEU A 90 -21.04 -10.89 6.91
C LEU A 90 -22.53 -11.16 6.65
N ALA A 91 -23.02 -10.79 5.46
CA ALA A 91 -24.44 -10.93 5.11
C ALA A 91 -24.92 -12.40 5.06
N ARG A 92 -24.03 -13.32 4.70
CA ARG A 92 -24.34 -14.75 4.56
C ARG A 92 -23.80 -15.61 5.70
N LYS A 93 -22.92 -15.04 6.52
CA LYS A 93 -22.15 -15.75 7.55
C LYS A 93 -21.30 -16.91 7.01
N GLU A 94 -20.71 -16.71 5.84
CA GLU A 94 -19.95 -17.72 5.11
C GLU A 94 -18.47 -17.36 5.02
N ASN A 95 -17.61 -18.36 5.16
CA ASN A 95 -16.19 -18.25 4.82
C ASN A 95 -15.98 -18.67 3.37
N VAL A 96 -15.45 -17.77 2.56
CA VAL A 96 -15.16 -18.03 1.14
C VAL A 96 -13.67 -18.23 0.95
N LYS A 97 -13.28 -19.22 0.15
CA LYS A 97 -11.89 -19.52 -0.20
C LYS A 97 -11.75 -19.59 -1.72
N LEU A 98 -10.93 -18.72 -2.27
CA LEU A 98 -10.77 -18.55 -3.73
C LEU A 98 -9.31 -18.67 -4.14
N ARG A 99 -9.09 -19.12 -5.38
CA ARG A 99 -7.77 -19.06 -6.03
C ARG A 99 -7.57 -17.71 -6.70
N TRP A 100 -6.32 -17.27 -6.78
CA TRP A 100 -5.95 -16.05 -7.48
C TRP A 100 -6.04 -16.19 -9.00
N ILE A 101 -5.45 -17.27 -9.51
CA ILE A 101 -5.27 -17.52 -10.94
C ILE A 101 -5.65 -18.96 -11.27
N GLN A 102 -6.02 -19.18 -12.53
CA GLN A 102 -6.41 -20.49 -13.07
C GLN A 102 -5.44 -21.03 -14.12
N LYS A 103 -4.56 -20.18 -14.67
CA LYS A 103 -3.55 -20.56 -15.66
C LYS A 103 -2.31 -19.69 -15.51
N VAL A 104 -1.14 -20.29 -15.70
CA VAL A 104 0.16 -19.60 -15.86
C VAL A 104 0.79 -20.04 -17.17
N ILE A 105 1.44 -19.11 -17.86
CA ILE A 105 2.20 -19.32 -19.08
C ILE A 105 3.61 -18.78 -18.84
N TYR A 106 4.63 -19.54 -19.21
CA TYR A 106 6.02 -19.11 -19.14
C TYR A 106 6.52 -18.92 -20.57
N SER A 107 6.91 -17.69 -20.91
CA SER A 107 7.46 -17.37 -22.23
C SER A 107 8.89 -16.86 -22.10
N ASP A 108 9.85 -17.79 -22.04
CA ASP A 108 11.28 -17.47 -21.89
C ASP A 108 11.79 -16.63 -23.07
N ALA A 109 11.45 -17.06 -24.29
CA ALA A 109 11.87 -16.40 -25.52
C ALA A 109 11.41 -14.94 -25.63
N ASN A 110 10.24 -14.62 -25.06
CA ASN A 110 9.66 -13.28 -25.10
C ASN A 110 9.85 -12.50 -23.78
N GLY A 111 10.42 -13.12 -22.75
CA GLY A 111 10.73 -12.48 -21.46
C GLY A 111 9.50 -12.06 -20.64
N TYR A 112 8.40 -12.81 -20.71
CA TYR A 112 7.18 -12.53 -19.92
C TYR A 112 6.57 -13.78 -19.29
N ILE A 113 5.79 -13.56 -18.23
CA ILE A 113 4.84 -14.55 -17.71
C ILE A 113 3.42 -14.16 -18.12
N GLY A 114 2.61 -15.13 -18.50
CA GLY A 114 1.18 -14.96 -18.80
C GLY A 114 0.33 -15.51 -17.66
N LEU A 115 -0.76 -14.86 -17.33
CA LEU A 115 -1.64 -15.24 -16.21
C LEU A 115 -3.11 -15.12 -16.63
N GLN A 116 -3.93 -16.08 -16.21
CA GLN A 116 -5.39 -15.92 -16.24
C GLN A 116 -5.90 -15.84 -14.81
N LEU A 117 -6.57 -14.74 -14.49
CA LEU A 117 -7.27 -14.58 -13.21
C LEU A 117 -8.51 -15.48 -13.16
N THR A 118 -8.93 -15.87 -11.96
CA THR A 118 -10.24 -16.52 -11.77
C THR A 118 -11.36 -15.50 -12.00
N SER A 119 -12.54 -15.98 -12.41
CA SER A 119 -13.73 -15.13 -12.60
C SER A 119 -14.07 -14.31 -11.35
N ASP A 120 -13.91 -14.90 -10.16
CA ASP A 120 -14.19 -14.20 -8.90
C ASP A 120 -13.22 -13.03 -8.66
N VAL A 121 -11.93 -13.21 -8.95
CA VAL A 121 -10.94 -12.13 -8.80
C VAL A 121 -11.20 -11.01 -9.81
N LEU A 122 -11.54 -11.35 -11.06
CA LEU A 122 -11.93 -10.36 -12.07
C LEU A 122 -13.12 -9.52 -11.61
N ALA A 123 -14.14 -10.13 -11.01
CA ALA A 123 -15.30 -9.42 -10.46
C ALA A 123 -14.96 -8.50 -9.27
N MET A 124 -13.80 -8.68 -8.64
CA MET A 124 -13.33 -7.87 -7.51
C MET A 124 -12.30 -6.80 -7.90
N VAL A 125 -11.96 -6.66 -9.19
CA VAL A 125 -10.92 -5.74 -9.68
C VAL A 125 -11.47 -4.88 -10.81
N GLY A 126 -10.92 -3.66 -10.96
CA GLY A 126 -11.31 -2.74 -12.02
C GLY A 126 -12.33 -1.69 -11.56
N ARG A 127 -13.00 -1.06 -12.51
CA ARG A 127 -13.82 0.15 -12.27
C ARG A 127 -15.20 -0.20 -11.69
N THR A 128 -15.25 -0.52 -10.40
CA THR A 128 -16.51 -0.77 -9.68
C THR A 128 -17.12 0.54 -9.14
N PRO A 129 -18.46 0.73 -9.17
CA PRO A 129 -19.09 1.98 -8.74
C PRO A 129 -19.11 2.21 -7.22
N SER A 130 -18.93 1.19 -6.37
CA SER A 130 -19.02 1.35 -4.90
C SER A 130 -18.07 0.42 -4.12
N TYR A 131 -17.58 0.89 -2.96
CA TYR A 131 -16.70 0.19 -2.00
C TYR A 131 -15.41 -0.45 -2.55
N PHE A 132 -14.56 0.39 -3.14
CA PHE A 132 -13.27 -0.02 -3.70
C PHE A 132 -12.12 0.72 -3.01
N THR A 133 -10.96 0.09 -3.04
CA THR A 133 -9.66 0.65 -2.68
C THR A 133 -9.00 1.16 -3.95
N ARG A 134 -8.45 2.39 -3.92
CA ARG A 134 -7.66 2.95 -5.03
C ARG A 134 -6.33 3.48 -4.54
N TYR A 135 -5.27 3.19 -5.28
CA TYR A 135 -3.96 3.82 -5.09
C TYR A 135 -3.15 3.71 -6.37
N LYS A 136 -2.15 4.56 -6.53
CA LYS A 136 -1.20 4.47 -7.64
C LYS A 136 -0.10 3.48 -7.27
N ILE A 137 0.33 2.66 -8.22
CA ILE A 137 1.46 1.73 -8.05
C ILE A 137 2.69 2.46 -7.51
N LYS A 138 2.97 3.69 -8.00
CA LYS A 138 4.10 4.51 -7.54
C LYS A 138 4.15 4.76 -6.03
N GLN A 139 3.01 4.70 -5.34
CA GLN A 139 2.94 4.89 -3.88
C GLN A 139 3.45 3.66 -3.10
N ILE A 140 3.51 2.49 -3.75
CA ILE A 140 3.91 1.22 -3.13
C ILE A 140 5.24 0.67 -3.68
N THR A 141 5.82 1.25 -4.73
CA THR A 141 7.02 0.73 -5.41
C THR A 141 8.22 0.59 -4.45
N ASN A 142 8.39 1.56 -3.56
CA ASN A 142 9.49 1.62 -2.61
C ASN A 142 9.27 0.79 -1.33
N LEU A 143 8.09 0.20 -1.16
CA LEU A 143 7.80 -0.67 -0.03
C LEU A 143 8.40 -2.06 -0.29
N THR A 144 9.27 -2.49 0.61
CA THR A 144 10.02 -3.76 0.50
C THR A 144 9.47 -4.84 1.43
N SER A 145 8.74 -4.46 2.48
CA SER A 145 8.06 -5.40 3.37
C SER A 145 6.68 -5.74 2.83
N ILE A 146 6.35 -7.04 2.79
CA ILE A 146 4.98 -7.47 2.47
C ILE A 146 3.97 -6.91 3.48
N TYR A 147 4.34 -6.80 4.75
CA TYR A 147 3.49 -6.24 5.78
C TYR A 147 3.21 -4.76 5.54
N ALA A 148 4.20 -4.01 5.03
CA ALA A 148 4.01 -2.62 4.62
C ALA A 148 3.04 -2.50 3.45
N LEU A 149 3.21 -3.33 2.41
CA LEU A 149 2.33 -3.38 1.26
C LEU A 149 0.89 -3.70 1.66
N LYS A 150 0.69 -4.70 2.52
CA LYS A 150 -0.63 -5.12 2.99
C LYS A 150 -1.29 -4.09 3.90
N LEU A 151 -0.55 -3.52 4.85
CA LEU A 151 -1.08 -2.47 5.71
C LEU A 151 -1.44 -1.22 4.91
N TYR A 152 -0.65 -0.88 3.88
CA TYR A 152 -0.96 0.22 2.96
C TYR A 152 -2.31 0.00 2.25
N GLU A 153 -2.61 -1.22 1.80
CA GLU A 153 -3.90 -1.55 1.18
C GLU A 153 -5.07 -1.41 2.16
N VAL A 154 -4.90 -1.90 3.38
CA VAL A 154 -5.91 -1.75 4.44
C VAL A 154 -6.22 -0.28 4.64
N ILE A 155 -5.21 0.56 4.80
CA ILE A 155 -5.38 1.99 5.05
C ILE A 155 -6.02 2.70 3.85
N SER A 156 -5.55 2.35 2.65
CA SER A 156 -6.11 2.88 1.40
C SER A 156 -7.59 2.51 1.22
N SER A 157 -8.06 1.39 1.77
CA SER A 157 -9.47 1.00 1.71
C SER A 157 -10.40 1.90 2.54
N TYR A 158 -9.84 2.59 3.54
CA TYR A 158 -10.53 3.59 4.37
C TYR A 158 -10.23 5.03 3.92
N SER A 159 -9.20 5.24 3.10
CA SER A 159 -8.81 6.57 2.62
C SER A 159 -9.86 7.15 1.68
N GLY A 160 -10.67 8.05 2.20
CA GLY A 160 -11.82 8.65 1.51
C GLY A 160 -13.11 8.64 2.33
N MET A 161 -13.19 7.81 3.38
CA MET A 161 -14.33 7.78 4.28
C MET A 161 -14.01 8.43 5.63
N ILE A 162 -12.92 8.02 6.28
CA ILE A 162 -12.55 8.38 7.65
C ILE A 162 -11.01 8.51 7.74
N LYS A 163 -10.49 9.17 8.78
CA LYS A 163 -9.05 9.30 9.07
C LYS A 163 -8.50 8.21 10.01
N CYS A 164 -9.31 7.21 10.33
CA CYS A 164 -8.96 6.11 11.20
C CYS A 164 -9.69 4.83 10.80
N THR A 165 -9.07 3.69 11.08
CA THR A 165 -9.71 2.38 10.93
C THR A 165 -10.57 2.05 12.15
N PRO A 166 -11.58 1.18 12.02
CA PRO A 166 -12.18 0.53 13.18
C PRO A 166 -11.12 -0.28 13.96
N ILE A 167 -11.49 -0.74 15.15
CA ILE A 167 -10.67 -1.69 15.90
C ILE A 167 -10.69 -3.00 15.14
N ILE A 168 -9.53 -3.41 14.65
CA ILE A 168 -9.30 -4.70 13.99
C ILE A 168 -8.81 -5.66 15.07
N GLU A 169 -9.48 -6.80 15.22
CA GLU A 169 -9.07 -7.83 16.18
C GLU A 169 -7.69 -8.38 15.82
N ILE A 170 -6.92 -8.83 16.81
CA ILE A 170 -5.55 -9.28 16.57
C ILE A 170 -5.47 -10.47 15.59
N ASN A 171 -6.37 -11.43 15.69
CA ASN A 171 -6.36 -12.60 14.81
C ASN A 171 -6.72 -12.22 13.38
N GLU A 172 -7.70 -11.33 13.22
CA GLU A 172 -8.08 -10.78 11.92
C GLU A 172 -6.92 -9.99 11.31
N LEU A 173 -6.30 -9.08 12.06
CA LEU A 173 -5.17 -8.28 11.59
C LEU A 173 -4.00 -9.16 11.15
N ARG A 174 -3.70 -10.24 11.90
CA ARG A 174 -2.66 -11.20 11.52
C ARG A 174 -2.98 -11.90 10.21
N GLY A 175 -4.22 -12.37 10.04
CA GLY A 175 -4.70 -12.96 8.79
C GLY A 175 -4.61 -11.98 7.62
N ILE A 176 -5.06 -10.74 7.81
CA ILE A 176 -4.98 -9.68 6.81
C ILE A 176 -3.53 -9.43 6.41
N LEU A 177 -2.60 -9.32 7.36
CA LEU A 177 -1.18 -9.07 7.07
C LEU A 177 -0.43 -10.32 6.57
N GLY A 178 -1.10 -11.47 6.48
CA GLY A 178 -0.50 -12.72 6.02
C GLY A 178 0.48 -13.36 7.02
N VAL A 179 0.33 -13.02 8.31
CA VAL A 179 1.13 -13.61 9.39
C VAL A 179 0.50 -14.92 9.81
N GLU A 180 1.26 -16.01 9.73
CA GLU A 180 0.74 -17.34 10.06
C GLU A 180 0.57 -17.52 11.57
N GLU A 181 -0.30 -18.45 11.99
CA GLU A 181 -0.66 -18.63 13.41
C GLU A 181 0.56 -18.89 14.31
N HIS A 182 1.57 -19.58 13.79
CA HIS A 182 2.77 -19.95 14.52
C HIS A 182 3.87 -18.87 14.51
N GLU A 183 3.74 -17.81 13.70
CA GLU A 183 4.75 -16.76 13.58
C GLU A 183 4.57 -15.66 14.62
N TYR A 184 5.65 -15.07 15.15
CA TYR A 184 5.56 -13.90 16.05
C TYR A 184 4.52 -14.06 17.18
N LEU A 185 4.47 -15.23 17.82
CA LEU A 185 3.49 -15.55 18.88
C LEU A 185 3.50 -14.53 20.02
N ARG A 186 4.69 -14.03 20.36
CA ARG A 186 4.84 -12.97 21.35
C ARG A 186 4.48 -11.62 20.74
N MET A 187 3.68 -10.85 21.48
CA MET A 187 3.19 -9.54 21.04
C MET A 187 4.30 -8.52 20.76
N ASP A 188 5.38 -8.55 21.53
CA ASP A 188 6.56 -7.71 21.32
C ASP A 188 7.19 -7.99 19.95
N ASN A 189 7.35 -9.27 19.59
CA ASN A 189 7.86 -9.68 18.27
C ASN A 189 6.90 -9.28 17.16
N PHE A 190 5.59 -9.46 17.34
CA PHE A 190 4.59 -9.05 16.34
C PHE A 190 4.67 -7.54 16.07
N LYS A 191 4.73 -6.71 17.11
CA LYS A 191 4.89 -5.26 16.94
C LYS A 191 6.21 -4.91 16.25
N ALA A 192 7.33 -5.39 16.80
CA ALA A 192 8.66 -4.99 16.35
C ALA A 192 8.97 -5.45 14.91
N ARG A 193 8.48 -6.62 14.48
CA ARG A 193 8.81 -7.21 13.17
C ARG A 193 7.74 -7.02 12.11
N VAL A 194 6.48 -6.78 12.51
CA VAL A 194 5.35 -6.63 11.59
C VAL A 194 4.89 -5.18 11.55
N LEU A 195 4.34 -4.67 12.66
CA LEU A 195 3.69 -3.36 12.67
C LEU A 195 4.68 -2.20 12.57
N ASP A 196 5.73 -2.20 13.40
CA ASP A 196 6.71 -1.11 13.44
C ASP A 196 7.50 -1.03 12.13
N VAL A 197 7.86 -2.18 11.55
CA VAL A 197 8.51 -2.26 10.22
C VAL A 197 7.58 -1.72 9.13
N ALA A 198 6.31 -2.16 9.12
CA ALA A 198 5.34 -1.71 8.13
C ALA A 198 5.12 -0.19 8.20
N ILE A 199 4.85 0.32 9.40
CA ILE A 199 4.54 1.74 9.61
C ILE A 199 5.74 2.62 9.29
N LYS A 200 6.95 2.21 9.69
CA LYS A 200 8.16 2.94 9.34
C LYS A 200 8.32 3.06 7.82
N GLN A 201 8.21 1.94 7.09
CA GLN A 201 8.33 1.99 5.63
C GLN A 201 7.27 2.85 4.97
N ILE A 202 6.01 2.76 5.41
CA ILE A 202 4.93 3.56 4.82
C ILE A 202 5.15 5.05 5.10
N ASN A 203 5.52 5.43 6.32
CA ASN A 203 5.79 6.82 6.68
C ASN A 203 7.01 7.40 5.95
N ASP A 204 8.03 6.58 5.66
CA ASP A 204 9.26 7.02 5.00
C ASP A 204 9.12 7.09 3.46
N HIS A 205 8.26 6.27 2.86
CA HIS A 205 8.28 6.02 1.42
C HIS A 205 6.94 6.18 0.69
N SER A 206 5.86 6.57 1.38
CA SER A 206 4.53 6.74 0.77
C SER A 206 3.93 8.13 1.03
N ASN A 207 2.71 8.33 0.53
CA ASN A 207 1.91 9.53 0.75
C ASN A 207 1.10 9.49 2.07
N PHE A 208 1.20 8.43 2.87
CA PHE A 208 0.54 8.32 4.16
C PHE A 208 1.49 8.59 5.33
N GLN A 209 0.94 9.20 6.38
CA GLN A 209 1.50 9.16 7.72
C GLN A 209 0.54 8.41 8.63
N ILE A 210 1.04 7.38 9.30
CA ILE A 210 0.26 6.39 10.03
C ILE A 210 0.82 6.20 11.42
N GLU A 211 -0.08 6.00 12.38
CA GLU A 211 0.20 5.57 13.73
C GLU A 211 -0.83 4.52 14.16
N TYR A 212 -0.46 3.62 15.08
CA TYR A 212 -1.39 2.63 15.62
C TYR A 212 -1.69 2.90 17.10
N LYS A 213 -2.94 2.66 17.48
CA LYS A 213 -3.39 2.58 18.87
C LYS A 213 -3.62 1.12 19.24
N GLN A 214 -3.10 0.72 20.40
CA GLN A 214 -3.34 -0.60 20.96
C GLN A 214 -4.58 -0.56 21.87
N HIS A 215 -5.45 -1.56 21.71
CA HIS A 215 -6.66 -1.70 22.53
C HIS A 215 -6.56 -2.95 23.38
N LYS A 216 -6.74 -2.81 24.70
CA LYS A 216 -6.61 -3.91 25.67
C LYS A 216 -7.97 -4.27 26.26
N LYS A 217 -8.17 -5.56 26.50
CA LYS A 217 -9.24 -6.09 27.37
C LYS A 217 -8.55 -6.75 28.55
N GLY A 218 -8.57 -6.09 29.72
CA GLY A 218 -7.75 -6.48 30.86
C GLY A 218 -6.26 -6.36 30.56
N ARG A 219 -5.49 -7.44 30.78
CA ARG A 219 -4.03 -7.47 30.50
C ARG A 219 -3.69 -7.80 29.03
N ALA A 220 -4.62 -8.42 28.31
CA ALA A 220 -4.41 -8.86 26.93
C ALA A 220 -4.71 -7.74 25.93
N ILE A 221 -3.90 -7.65 24.87
CA ILE A 221 -4.19 -6.79 23.72
C ILE A 221 -5.21 -7.53 22.85
N TYR A 222 -6.35 -6.91 22.64
CA TYR A 222 -7.47 -7.46 21.88
C TYR A 222 -7.42 -7.06 20.40
N GLY A 223 -6.94 -5.85 20.10
CA GLY A 223 -6.90 -5.35 18.74
C GLY A 223 -6.14 -4.04 18.58
N PHE A 224 -6.12 -3.56 17.35
CA PHE A 224 -5.43 -2.34 16.94
C PHE A 224 -6.35 -1.47 16.09
N SER A 225 -6.20 -0.16 16.20
CA SER A 225 -6.74 0.79 15.22
C SER A 225 -5.60 1.63 14.67
N PHE A 226 -5.74 2.06 13.42
CA PHE A 226 -4.72 2.88 12.75
C PHE A 226 -5.30 4.25 12.46
N ASP A 227 -4.62 5.29 12.94
CA ASP A 227 -4.89 6.67 12.59
C ASP A 227 -3.96 7.05 11.44
N PHE A 228 -4.50 7.71 10.42
CA PHE A 228 -3.71 8.03 9.24
C PHE A 228 -4.10 9.36 8.60
N ILE A 229 -3.12 9.98 7.97
CA ILE A 229 -3.25 11.22 7.21
C ILE A 229 -2.71 10.96 5.80
N GLU A 230 -3.52 11.27 4.79
CA GLU A 230 -3.10 11.22 3.39
C GLU A 230 -2.62 12.60 2.92
N PHE A 231 -1.40 12.65 2.40
CA PHE A 231 -0.89 13.82 1.71
C PHE A 231 -1.19 13.71 0.22
N LYS A 232 -1.90 14.70 -0.33
CA LYS A 232 -2.04 14.81 -1.79
C LYS A 232 -0.73 15.28 -2.38
N GLU A 233 -0.18 14.54 -3.33
CA GLU A 233 0.88 15.05 -4.19
C GLU A 233 0.37 16.32 -4.88
N LYS A 234 1.09 17.43 -4.77
CA LYS A 234 0.79 18.61 -5.59
C LYS A 234 1.18 18.27 -7.02
N SER A 235 0.19 18.18 -7.91
CA SER A 235 0.41 18.05 -9.35
C SER A 235 1.34 19.18 -9.80
N GLN A 236 2.57 18.86 -10.20
CA GLN A 236 3.45 19.82 -10.87
C GLN A 236 3.08 19.92 -12.36
N VAL A 237 1.81 20.22 -12.65
CA VAL A 237 1.44 20.69 -13.99
C VAL A 237 1.52 22.21 -13.90
N ARG A 238 2.71 22.75 -14.23
CA ARG A 238 2.83 24.18 -14.51
C ARG A 238 2.19 24.42 -15.87
N ASP A 239 1.30 25.39 -15.96
CA ASP A 239 0.79 25.88 -17.24
C ASP A 239 1.96 26.50 -18.00
N PRO A 240 2.30 26.03 -19.22
CA PRO A 240 3.40 26.59 -20.01
C PRO A 240 3.25 28.09 -20.33
N ASN A 241 2.07 28.69 -20.11
CA ASN A 241 1.81 30.10 -20.34
C ASN A 241 1.92 31.01 -19.09
N THR A 242 2.36 30.49 -17.95
CA THR A 242 2.63 31.35 -16.78
C THR A 242 4.05 31.92 -16.88
N ILE A 243 4.18 33.23 -17.11
CA ILE A 243 5.45 33.96 -17.07
C ILE A 243 5.96 33.98 -15.62
N ASP A 244 7.10 33.34 -15.38
CA ASP A 244 7.81 33.34 -14.09
C ASP A 244 8.51 34.71 -13.90
N TRP A 245 7.95 35.60 -13.07
CA TRP A 245 8.58 36.86 -12.63
C TRP A 245 9.57 36.60 -11.48
N VAL A 246 10.58 35.75 -11.69
CA VAL A 246 11.64 35.54 -10.71
C VAL A 246 12.98 35.44 -11.42
N ASP A 247 13.87 36.36 -11.10
CA ASP A 247 15.17 36.57 -11.73
C ASP A 247 16.02 35.30 -11.83
N GLU A 248 16.73 35.25 -12.95
CA GLU A 248 17.55 34.18 -13.50
C GLU A 248 18.85 33.97 -12.69
N GLN A 249 18.76 33.70 -11.39
CA GLN A 249 19.92 33.36 -10.55
C GLN A 249 19.58 32.36 -9.44
N ASN A 250 19.08 31.16 -9.77
CA ASN A 250 19.36 29.96 -8.95
C ASN A 250 18.94 28.63 -9.62
N GLN A 251 19.58 28.27 -10.73
CA GLN A 251 19.47 26.90 -11.28
C GLN A 251 20.47 25.97 -10.59
N GLN A 252 20.23 25.62 -9.32
CA GLN A 252 20.71 24.40 -8.63
C GLN A 252 20.33 24.45 -7.15
N ALA A 253 19.11 24.03 -6.82
CA ALA A 253 18.75 23.72 -5.44
C ALA A 253 17.96 22.42 -5.39
N SER A 254 18.64 21.32 -5.06
CA SER A 254 17.99 20.15 -4.48
C SER A 254 17.04 20.63 -3.38
N LYS A 255 15.78 20.20 -3.40
CA LYS A 255 14.77 20.57 -2.37
C LYS A 255 15.42 20.49 -0.98
N PRO A 256 15.37 21.55 -0.16
CA PRO A 256 15.99 21.50 1.17
C PRO A 256 15.31 20.41 2.01
N LYS A 257 16.10 19.46 2.53
CA LYS A 257 15.61 18.47 3.51
C LYS A 257 15.01 19.24 4.70
N ARG A 258 13.78 18.88 5.10
CA ARG A 258 13.12 19.51 6.26
C ARG A 258 14.01 19.37 7.50
N LYS A 259 14.13 20.43 8.30
CA LYS A 259 14.93 20.39 9.54
C LYS A 259 14.24 19.46 10.54
N LYS A 260 14.97 18.47 11.06
CA LYS A 260 14.47 17.60 12.13
C LYS A 260 14.47 18.39 13.43
N ILE A 261 13.35 18.39 14.14
CA ILE A 261 13.20 19.01 15.46
C ILE A 261 12.54 18.02 16.42
N SER A 262 12.80 18.16 17.71
CA SER A 262 12.16 17.36 18.76
C SER A 262 10.73 17.80 19.03
N GLU A 263 9.95 16.96 19.71
CA GLU A 263 8.61 17.31 20.21
C GLU A 263 8.62 18.57 21.08
N PHE A 264 9.64 18.74 21.94
CA PHE A 264 9.81 19.93 22.77
C PHE A 264 10.08 21.19 21.94
N GLU A 265 10.92 21.11 20.92
CA GLU A 265 11.18 22.24 20.03
C GLU A 265 9.95 22.60 19.18
N ALA A 266 9.13 21.61 18.82
CA ALA A 266 7.87 21.84 18.13
C ALA A 266 6.86 22.56 19.03
N SER A 267 6.76 22.23 20.33
CA SER A 267 5.80 22.86 21.24
C SER A 267 6.10 24.34 21.48
N GLN A 268 7.37 24.75 21.47
CA GLN A 268 7.77 26.15 21.56
C GLN A 268 7.34 26.99 20.36
N LEU A 269 7.02 26.36 19.24
CA LEU A 269 6.53 27.04 18.04
C LEU A 269 5.01 27.25 18.07
N ALA A 270 4.28 26.73 19.05
CA ALA A 270 2.83 26.81 19.16
C ALA A 270 2.32 28.23 19.47
N LYS A 271 1.20 28.60 18.85
CA LYS A 271 0.47 29.83 19.20
C LYS A 271 -0.44 29.58 20.41
N PRO A 272 -0.78 30.63 21.19
CA PRO A 272 -1.74 30.48 22.28
C PRO A 272 -3.07 29.90 21.79
N GLY A 273 -3.51 28.78 22.38
CA GLY A 273 -4.75 28.08 22.02
C GLY A 273 -4.69 27.21 20.75
N GLU A 274 -3.51 27.02 20.15
CA GLU A 274 -3.32 26.14 19.00
C GLU A 274 -3.17 24.67 19.45
N GLU A 275 -4.06 23.81 18.97
CA GLU A 275 -4.02 22.37 19.24
C GLU A 275 -2.86 21.70 18.51
N TRP A 276 -2.36 20.59 19.06
CA TRP A 276 -1.22 19.84 18.51
C TRP A 276 -1.34 19.48 17.00
N PRO A 277 -2.52 19.07 16.50
CA PRO A 277 -2.71 18.79 15.08
C PRO A 277 -2.56 20.02 14.18
N ASP A 278 -2.99 21.19 14.65
CA ASP A 278 -2.94 22.45 13.89
C ASP A 278 -1.51 23.00 13.83
N LEU A 279 -0.78 22.88 14.94
CA LEU A 279 0.66 23.15 15.03
C LEU A 279 1.44 22.35 13.97
N LEU A 280 1.28 21.03 13.95
CA LEU A 280 1.99 20.15 13.02
C LEU A 280 1.68 20.48 11.55
N LYS A 281 0.42 20.82 11.25
CA LYS A 281 0.00 21.26 9.92
C LYS A 281 0.68 22.56 9.49
N ARG A 282 0.87 23.50 10.41
CA ARG A 282 1.54 24.78 10.16
C ARG A 282 3.05 24.62 9.96
N ILE A 283 3.72 23.84 10.82
CA ILE A 283 5.19 23.72 10.80
C ILE A 283 5.71 22.64 9.84
N GLY A 284 4.86 21.71 9.39
CA GLY A 284 5.24 20.55 8.56
C GLY A 284 5.81 20.89 7.18
N SER A 285 5.68 22.14 6.72
CA SER A 285 6.34 22.62 5.50
C SER A 285 7.86 22.85 5.67
N LYS A 286 8.29 23.21 6.88
CA LYS A 286 9.69 23.57 7.21
C LYS A 286 10.39 22.52 8.07
N TYR A 287 9.64 21.84 8.93
CA TYR A 287 10.17 20.97 9.97
C TYR A 287 9.63 19.54 9.86
N HIS A 288 10.42 18.59 10.37
CA HIS A 288 10.01 17.21 10.60
C HIS A 288 10.15 16.93 12.10
N VAL A 289 9.02 16.77 12.79
CA VAL A 289 8.99 16.56 14.24
C VAL A 289 9.27 15.09 14.54
N VAL A 290 10.27 14.83 15.36
CA VAL A 290 10.63 13.50 15.86
C VAL A 290 10.07 13.36 17.26
N PHE A 291 9.15 12.41 17.45
CA PHE A 291 8.60 12.06 18.75
C PHE A 291 9.52 11.06 19.43
N ASN A 292 10.23 11.48 20.48
CA ASN A 292 11.07 10.59 21.26
C ASN A 292 10.18 9.68 22.11
N LYS A 293 10.20 8.37 21.84
CA LYS A 293 9.59 7.36 22.71
C LYS A 293 10.45 7.11 23.95
N GLU A 294 10.69 8.13 24.77
CA GLU A 294 11.28 7.96 26.09
C GLU A 294 10.61 8.92 27.09
N ASN A 295 9.53 8.42 27.70
CA ASN A 295 9.20 8.57 29.13
C ASN A 295 7.77 8.08 29.38
N ASN A 296 7.65 6.76 29.57
CA ASN A 296 6.64 6.15 30.43
C ASN A 296 7.35 5.00 31.17
N LYS A 297 8.11 5.38 32.19
CA LYS A 297 8.43 4.55 33.35
C LYS A 297 7.64 5.09 34.52
#